data_AF-A0A957JIM2-F1
#
_entry.id   AF-A0A957JIM2-F1
#
_cell.length_a   1.000
_cell.length_b   1.000
_cell.length_c   1.000
_cell.angle_alpha   90.00
_cell.angle_beta   90.00
_cell.angle_gamma   90.00
#
_symmetry.space_group_name_H-M   'P 1'
#
loop_
_entity.id
_entity.type
_entity.pdbx_description
1 polymer ?
#
loop_
_entity_poly.entity_id
_entity_poly.type
_entity_poly.pdbx_seq_one_letter_code
_entity_poly.pdbx_strand_id
1 'polypeptide(L)'
;MKLAVISLKKSWADPSRPGHFVTVGGFPQQMAALSALFSETVLYLPQLRGAPPANAAPLAGHNLRVQPLSPLPERGWRRKLSQATWLPRNLGLLWRG
;
A
#
# COMPACT_ATOMS: atom_id res chain seq x y z
N MET A 1 15.31 13.34 -4.24
CA MET A 1 13.93 13.53 -4.75
C MET A 1 13.03 12.50 -4.07
N LYS A 2 11.78 12.83 -3.76
CA LYS A 2 10.84 11.92 -3.07
C LYS A 2 9.82 11.34 -4.06
N LEU A 3 9.39 10.11 -3.84
CA LEU A 3 8.36 9.42 -4.62
C LEU A 3 7.19 8.98 -3.73
N ALA A 4 5.97 9.32 -4.13
CA ALA A 4 4.74 8.78 -3.57
C ALA A 4 4.07 7.87 -4.61
N VAL A 5 3.84 6.61 -4.25
CA VAL A 5 3.15 5.63 -5.10
C VAL A 5 1.80 5.32 -4.46
N ILE A 6 0.72 5.65 -5.18
CA ILE A 6 -0.64 5.36 -4.75
C ILE A 6 -1.17 4.25 -5.65
N SER A 7 -1.54 3.11 -5.06
CA SER A 7 -2.00 1.96 -5.84
C SER A 7 -3.10 1.21 -5.11
N LEU A 8 -4.02 0.63 -5.88
CA LEU A 8 -5.07 -0.26 -5.35
C LEU A 8 -4.57 -1.70 -5.16
N LYS A 9 -3.26 -1.92 -5.23
CA LYS A 9 -2.64 -3.21 -4.95
C LYS A 9 -2.88 -3.58 -3.49
N LYS A 10 -3.55 -4.71 -3.27
CA LYS A 10 -3.83 -5.27 -1.94
C LYS A 10 -2.53 -5.55 -1.18
N SER A 11 -2.45 -5.13 0.07
CA SER A 11 -1.35 -5.46 0.99
C SER A 11 -1.89 -6.07 2.28
N TRP A 12 -1.01 -6.75 3.01
CA TRP A 12 -1.29 -7.35 4.31
C TRP A 12 -0.16 -6.99 5.28
N ALA A 13 -0.45 -7.04 6.58
CA ALA A 13 0.62 -6.96 7.58
C ALA A 13 1.52 -8.20 7.45
N ASP A 14 2.82 -8.00 7.58
CA ASP A 14 3.79 -9.10 7.65
C ASP A 14 3.68 -9.79 9.02
N PRO A 15 3.29 -11.08 9.09
CA PRO A 15 3.17 -11.78 10.36
C PRO A 15 4.53 -11.99 11.05
N SER A 16 5.63 -11.94 10.30
CA SER A 16 6.99 -12.14 10.83
C SER A 16 7.61 -10.85 11.38
N ARG A 17 7.11 -9.67 10.98
CA ARG A 17 7.70 -8.37 11.30
C ARG A 17 6.63 -7.29 11.52
N PRO A 18 6.36 -6.92 12.80
CA PRO A 18 5.42 -5.85 13.12
C PRO A 18 5.78 -4.54 12.40
N GLY A 19 4.78 -3.88 11.81
CA GLY A 19 4.97 -2.63 11.06
C GLY A 19 5.45 -2.79 9.61
N HIS A 20 5.75 -4.02 9.17
CA HIS A 20 6.06 -4.32 7.78
C HIS A 20 4.84 -4.88 7.04
N PHE A 21 4.90 -4.85 5.72
CA PHE A 21 3.79 -5.23 4.85
C PHE A 21 4.27 -6.13 3.73
N VAL A 22 3.37 -7.00 3.28
CA VAL A 22 3.60 -7.93 2.17
C VAL A 22 2.54 -7.73 1.09
N THR A 23 2.86 -8.07 -0.15
CA THR A 23 1.91 -8.16 -1.26
C THR A 23 2.33 -9.26 -2.25
N VAL A 24 1.52 -9.52 -3.26
CA VAL A 24 1.69 -10.64 -4.20
C VAL A 24 2.10 -10.19 -5.60
N GLY A 25 2.77 -11.07 -6.35
CA GLY A 25 3.20 -10.82 -7.72
C GLY A 25 4.46 -9.95 -7.83
N GLY A 26 4.71 -9.33 -8.98
CA GLY A 26 5.94 -8.56 -9.25
C GLY A 26 6.02 -7.17 -8.60
N PHE A 27 4.95 -6.70 -7.95
CA PHE A 27 4.89 -5.36 -7.37
C PHE A 27 6.00 -5.06 -6.34
N PRO A 28 6.34 -5.97 -5.39
CA PRO A 28 7.45 -5.75 -4.46
C PRO A 28 8.79 -5.51 -5.16
N GLN A 29 9.10 -6.31 -6.17
CA GLN A 29 10.35 -6.20 -6.93
C GLN A 29 10.43 -4.88 -7.72
N GLN A 30 9.31 -4.47 -8.32
CA GLN A 30 9.21 -3.18 -9.01
C GLN A 30 9.42 -2.01 -8.05
N MET A 31 8.79 -2.04 -6.86
CA MET A 31 8.94 -0.96 -5.87
C MET A 31 10.33 -0.93 -5.25
N ALA A 32 10.96 -2.09 -5.05
CA ALA A 32 12.34 -2.18 -4.61
C ALA A 32 13.27 -1.47 -5.62
N ALA A 33 13.14 -1.79 -6.91
CA ALA A 33 13.93 -1.18 -7.98
C ALA A 33 13.69 0.34 -8.09
N LEU A 34 12.42 0.78 -8.05
CA LEU A 34 12.10 2.20 -8.09
C LEU A 34 12.63 2.95 -6.87
N SER A 35 12.51 2.36 -5.67
CA SER A 35 12.92 3.03 -4.43
C SER A 35 14.42 3.37 -4.38
N ALA A 36 15.25 2.61 -5.09
CA ALA A 36 16.68 2.87 -5.20
C ALA A 36 17.01 4.18 -5.95
N LEU A 37 16.08 4.69 -6.76
CA LEU A 37 16.27 5.92 -7.54
C LEU A 37 15.89 7.19 -6.78
N PHE A 38 15.23 7.06 -5.62
CA PHE A 38 14.68 8.18 -4.86
C PHE A 38 15.26 8.18 -3.44
N SER A 39 15.36 9.38 -2.86
CA SER A 39 15.85 9.52 -1.48
C SER A 39 14.83 9.03 -0.45
N GLU A 40 13.55 9.01 -0.82
CA GLU A 40 12.44 8.49 -0.01
C GLU A 40 11.34 7.98 -0.95
N THR A 41 10.77 6.82 -0.64
CA THR A 41 9.60 6.27 -1.34
C THR A 41 8.50 5.90 -0.36
N VAL A 42 7.29 6.44 -0.55
CA VAL A 42 6.12 6.14 0.27
C VAL A 42 5.08 5.40 -0.56
N LEU A 43 4.72 4.19 -0.14
CA LEU A 43 3.69 3.38 -0.78
C LEU A 43 2.37 3.51 -0.03
N TYR A 44 1.34 4.02 -0.71
CA TYR A 44 -0.02 4.13 -0.20
C TYR A 44 -0.87 2.99 -0.76
N LEU A 45 -1.08 1.94 0.04
CA LEU A 45 -1.70 0.69 -0.38
C LEU A 45 -2.85 0.28 0.53
N PRO A 46 -3.99 -0.21 0.00
CA PRO A 46 -5.07 -0.79 0.80
C PRO A 46 -4.59 -1.99 1.63
N GLN A 47 -4.66 -1.88 2.95
CA GLN A 47 -4.35 -2.98 3.86
C GLN A 47 -5.60 -3.83 4.09
N LEU A 48 -5.55 -5.10 3.66
CA LEU A 48 -6.57 -6.09 3.98
C LEU A 48 -6.32 -6.70 5.37
N ARG A 49 -7.42 -7.10 6.03
CA ARG A 49 -7.38 -7.86 7.28
C ARG A 49 -7.24 -9.36 6.96
N GLY A 50 -6.57 -10.09 7.83
CA GLY A 50 -6.37 -11.54 7.72
C GLY A 50 -4.96 -11.94 7.29
N ALA A 51 -4.75 -13.24 7.11
CA ALA A 51 -3.46 -13.80 6.73
C ALA A 51 -3.09 -13.45 5.28
N PRO A 52 -1.82 -13.15 4.99
CA PRO A 52 -1.37 -12.97 3.62
C PRO A 52 -1.42 -14.28 2.83
N PRO A 53 -1.55 -14.22 1.50
CA PRO A 53 -1.39 -15.39 0.63
C PRO A 53 0.00 -16.04 0.79
N ALA A 54 0.10 -17.34 0.56
CA ALA A 54 1.36 -18.09 0.68
C ALA A 54 2.48 -17.59 -0.24
N ASN A 55 2.13 -16.98 -1.38
CA ASN A 55 3.05 -16.39 -2.34
C ASN A 55 3.26 -14.88 -2.13
N ALA A 56 2.92 -14.35 -0.95
CA ALA A 56 3.20 -12.97 -0.62
C ALA A 56 4.69 -12.74 -0.40
N ALA A 57 5.19 -11.63 -0.90
CA ALA A 57 6.56 -11.17 -0.75
C ALA A 57 6.60 -9.81 -0.02
N PRO A 58 7.66 -9.55 0.75
CA PRO A 58 7.79 -8.32 1.54
C PRO A 58 7.93 -7.08 0.65
N LEU A 59 7.24 -6.01 1.04
CA LEU A 59 7.47 -4.67 0.50
C LEU A 59 8.72 -4.08 1.15
N ALA A 60 9.86 -4.33 0.53
CA ALA A 60 11.17 -3.88 0.98
C ALA A 60 11.88 -3.08 -0.13
N GLY A 61 12.74 -2.14 0.26
CA GLY A 61 13.46 -1.25 -0.67
C GLY A 61 14.27 -0.19 0.07
N HIS A 62 15.04 0.61 -0.67
CA HIS A 62 15.85 1.69 -0.12
C HIS A 62 14.95 2.85 0.31
N ASN A 63 15.01 3.24 1.59
CA ASN A 63 14.17 4.31 2.17
C ASN A 63 12.68 4.19 1.77
N LEU A 64 12.18 2.96 1.69
CA LEU A 64 10.81 2.64 1.34
C LEU A 64 10.00 2.43 2.61
N ARG A 65 8.88 3.16 2.75
CA ARG A 65 7.89 2.94 3.79
C ARG A 65 6.51 2.74 3.20
N VAL A 66 5.68 1.97 3.90
CA VAL A 66 4.29 1.71 3.52
C VAL A 66 3.38 2.48 4.46
N GLN A 67 2.54 3.33 3.89
CA GLN A 67 1.45 3.98 4.58
C GLN A 67 0.15 3.23 4.24
N PRO A 68 -0.39 2.42 5.17
CA PRO A 68 -1.59 1.64 4.88
C PRO A 68 -2.79 2.56 4.66
N LEU A 69 -3.54 2.29 3.60
CA LEU A 69 -4.84 2.91 3.32
C LEU A 69 -5.95 1.99 3.84
N SER A 70 -7.07 2.61 4.21
CA SER A 70 -8.28 1.86 4.54
C SER A 70 -8.70 0.98 3.35
N PRO A 71 -9.06 -0.29 3.58
CA PRO A 71 -9.45 -1.19 2.49
C PRO A 71 -10.69 -0.67 1.77
N LEU A 72 -10.72 -0.81 0.44
CA LEU A 72 -11.92 -0.53 -0.35
C LEU A 72 -12.91 -1.69 -0.19
N PRO A 73 -14.22 -1.43 0.03
CA PRO A 73 -15.20 -2.50 0.13
C PRO A 73 -15.31 -3.26 -1.20
N GLU A 74 -15.21 -4.58 -1.12
CA GLU A 74 -15.26 -5.47 -2.27
C GLU A 74 -16.73 -5.66 -2.70
N ARG A 75 -17.15 -4.91 -3.73
CA ARG A 75 -18.40 -5.04 -4.52
C ARG A 75 -19.66 -4.31 -4.00
N GLY A 76 -20.60 -4.10 -4.94
CA GLY A 76 -21.93 -3.53 -4.72
C GLY A 76 -22.04 -2.01 -4.97
N TRP A 77 -23.27 -1.51 -4.96
CA TRP A 77 -23.62 -0.07 -4.96
C TRP A 77 -22.91 0.72 -3.85
N ARG A 78 -22.58 0.05 -2.74
CA ARG A 78 -21.71 0.54 -1.67
C ARG A 78 -20.32 0.95 -2.14
N ARG A 79 -19.75 0.35 -3.21
CA ARG A 79 -18.45 0.75 -3.78
C ARG A 79 -18.48 2.19 -4.32
N LYS A 80 -19.54 2.58 -5.03
CA LYS A 80 -19.64 3.92 -5.62
C LYS A 80 -19.76 5.00 -4.54
N LEU A 81 -20.57 4.75 -3.51
CA LEU A 81 -20.76 5.67 -2.37
C LEU A 81 -19.52 5.74 -1.46
N SER A 82 -18.88 4.60 -1.20
CA SER A 82 -17.64 4.55 -0.41
C SER A 82 -16.44 5.16 -1.13
N GLN A 83 -16.35 5.07 -2.46
CA GLN A 83 -15.29 5.75 -3.23
C GLN A 83 -15.36 7.27 -3.07
N ALA A 84 -16.55 7.85 -3.06
CA ALA A 84 -16.76 9.29 -2.88
C ALA A 84 -16.31 9.80 -1.49
N THR A 85 -16.42 8.96 -0.45
CA THR A 85 -15.99 9.29 0.92
C THR A 85 -14.56 8.83 1.24
N TRP A 86 -14.03 7.86 0.50
CA TRP A 86 -12.67 7.34 0.64
C TRP A 86 -11.63 8.32 0.12
N LEU A 87 -11.89 9.00 -1.00
CA LEU A 87 -10.98 10.00 -1.57
C LEU A 87 -10.61 11.11 -0.56
N PRO A 88 -11.58 11.86 0.02
CA PRO A 88 -11.25 12.93 0.97
C PRO A 88 -10.58 12.41 2.25
N ARG A 89 -10.95 11.22 2.72
CA ARG A 89 -10.37 10.62 3.93
C ARG A 89 -8.91 10.20 3.75
N ASN A 90 -8.51 9.79 2.55
CA ASN A 90 -7.12 9.42 2.26
C ASN A 90 -6.31 10.57 1.64
N LEU A 91 -6.95 11.57 1.02
CA LEU A 91 -6.30 12.79 0.53
C LEU A 91 -5.55 13.55 1.65
N GLY A 92 -6.11 13.57 2.86
CA GLY A 92 -5.44 14.17 4.02
C GLY A 92 -4.15 13.43 4.42
N LEU A 93 -4.05 12.12 4.17
CA LEU A 93 -2.81 11.35 4.38
C LEU A 93 -1.80 11.62 3.26
N LEU A 94 -2.27 11.78 2.03
CA LEU A 94 -1.44 12.09 0.86
C LEU A 94 -0.81 13.49 0.93
N TRP A 95 -1.49 14.45 1.57
CA TRP A 95 -0.98 15.83 1.71
C TRP A 95 0.05 16.04 2.83
N ARG A 96 0.19 15.10 3.75
CA ARG A 96 1.14 15.20 4.87
C ARG A 96 2.41 14.35 4.68
N GLY A 97 2.50 13.61 3.57
CA GLY A 97 3.61 12.72 3.25
C GLY A 97 4.73 13.38 2.47
#